data_AF-A0ABD2MM48-F1
#
_entry.id   AF-A0ABD2MM48-F1
#
_cell.length_a   1.000
_cell.length_b   1.000
_cell.length_c   1.000
_cell.angle_alpha   90.00
_cell.angle_beta   90.00
_cell.angle_gamma   90.00
#
_symmetry.space_group_name_H-M   'P 1'
#
loop_
_entity.id
_entity.type
_entity.pdbx_description
1 polymer ?
#
loop_
_entity_poly.entity_id
_entity_poly.type
_entity_poly.pdbx_seq_one_letter_code
_entity_poly.pdbx_strand_id
1 'polypeptide(L)'
;MPRKMKRTTTKASWTVQTLENAVQKLLCGSTFAYKVSKKTGIPYSTLKKRFRIAKSNNASYKCPPKLGKLHIFIGEPEAIMADHQFGVANRLNEAKSAGRDFLTGFFQRHPDLCIRKPEVTLECLDSIKSKWIDSLKHDKRFAEKREKRKKTTNKEEKVKRIKKKLFEDETDTSEGEDVENLRDDGSEYSEEETLCAVGREKVTKCGNAEVTVMGS
;
A
#
# COMPACT_ATOMS: atom_id res chain seq x y z
N MET A 1 -12.00 7.93 29.39
CA MET A 1 -12.74 8.98 28.66
C MET A 1 -11.80 9.77 27.76
N PRO A 2 -12.19 10.16 26.54
CA PRO A 2 -11.36 10.99 25.66
C PRO A 2 -11.03 12.32 26.33
N ARG A 3 -9.74 12.68 26.40
CA ARG A 3 -9.30 13.95 27.01
C ARG A 3 -9.53 15.10 26.04
N LYS A 4 -10.29 16.12 26.48
CA LYS A 4 -10.45 17.37 25.72
C LYS A 4 -9.18 18.22 25.85
N MET A 5 -8.25 18.07 24.91
CA MET A 5 -7.04 18.90 24.86
C MET A 5 -7.36 20.31 24.35
N LYS A 6 -6.99 21.35 25.11
CA LYS A 6 -7.01 22.74 24.62
C LYS A 6 -5.82 22.94 23.68
N ARG A 7 -6.03 23.62 22.55
CA ARG A 7 -4.96 23.91 21.58
C ARG A 7 -4.00 24.94 22.18
N THR A 8 -2.70 24.67 22.12
CA THR A 8 -1.65 25.58 22.60
C THR A 8 -1.12 26.53 21.53
N THR A 9 -1.28 26.19 20.24
CA THR A 9 -0.72 26.96 19.14
C THR A 9 -1.63 28.10 18.68
N THR A 10 -1.05 29.24 18.34
CA THR A 10 -1.74 30.38 17.71
C THR A 10 -1.68 30.34 16.18
N LYS A 11 -1.08 29.30 15.59
CA LYS A 11 -0.96 29.15 14.13
C LYS A 11 -2.34 29.12 13.48
N ALA A 12 -2.50 29.83 12.36
CA ALA A 12 -3.75 29.88 11.58
C ALA A 12 -4.97 30.36 12.39
N SER A 13 -4.77 31.24 13.38
CA SER A 13 -5.85 31.87 14.14
C SER A 13 -6.58 33.00 13.40
N TRP A 14 -6.10 33.41 12.23
CA TRP A 14 -6.74 34.46 11.43
C TRP A 14 -8.03 33.97 10.76
N THR A 15 -9.00 34.87 10.59
CA THR A 15 -10.29 34.55 9.96
C THR A 15 -10.16 34.45 8.44
N VAL A 16 -11.08 33.74 7.79
CA VAL A 16 -11.11 33.60 6.33
C VAL A 16 -11.20 34.97 5.64
N GLN A 17 -12.09 35.83 6.14
CA GLN A 17 -12.30 37.19 5.62
C GLN A 17 -11.04 38.07 5.72
N THR A 18 -10.32 38.01 6.85
CA THR A 18 -9.07 38.80 6.99
C THR A 18 -8.00 38.35 6.00
N LEU A 19 -7.93 37.06 5.70
CA LEU A 19 -7.01 36.49 4.74
C LEU A 19 -7.40 36.86 3.30
N GLU A 20 -8.69 36.80 2.96
CA GLU A 20 -9.24 37.23 1.67
C GLU A 20 -8.94 38.70 1.38
N ASN A 21 -9.29 39.58 2.34
CA ASN A 21 -9.03 41.01 2.24
C ASN A 21 -7.52 41.31 2.11
N ALA A 22 -6.67 40.56 2.81
CA ALA A 22 -5.23 40.70 2.71
C ALA A 22 -4.71 40.32 1.31
N VAL A 23 -5.17 39.21 0.74
CA VAL A 23 -4.75 38.75 -0.59
C VAL A 23 -5.28 39.69 -1.68
N GLN A 24 -6.53 40.14 -1.59
CA GLN A 24 -7.11 41.10 -2.53
C GLN A 24 -6.33 42.42 -2.58
N LYS A 25 -5.91 42.95 -1.43
CA LYS A 25 -5.05 44.15 -1.37
C LYS A 25 -3.72 43.99 -2.10
N LEU A 26 -3.16 42.77 -2.10
CA LEU A 26 -1.93 42.44 -2.82
C LEU A 26 -2.17 42.27 -4.32
N LEU A 27 -3.29 41.67 -4.72
CA LEU A 27 -3.68 41.53 -6.13
C LEU A 27 -3.97 42.90 -6.76
N CYS A 28 -4.59 43.81 -6.03
CA CYS A 28 -4.84 45.18 -6.44
C CYS A 28 -3.54 46.01 -6.63
N GLY A 29 -2.36 45.49 -6.24
CA GLY A 29 -1.07 46.19 -6.40
C GLY A 29 -0.86 47.39 -5.46
N SER A 30 -1.88 47.80 -4.70
CA SER A 30 -1.85 48.97 -3.81
C SER A 30 -0.83 48.89 -2.67
N THR A 31 -0.46 47.68 -2.24
CA THR A 31 0.38 47.48 -1.05
C THR A 31 1.32 46.29 -1.17
N PHE A 32 2.46 46.36 -0.49
CA PHE A 32 3.43 45.27 -0.41
C PHE A 32 3.08 44.25 0.69
N ALA A 33 3.39 42.97 0.46
CA ALA A 33 3.09 41.86 1.38
C ALA A 33 3.60 42.06 2.81
N TYR A 34 4.74 42.73 2.99
CA TYR A 34 5.26 43.06 4.32
C TYR A 34 4.37 44.05 5.08
N LYS A 35 3.89 45.11 4.41
CA LYS A 35 3.00 46.11 5.02
C LYS A 35 1.66 45.48 5.39
N VAL A 36 1.13 44.61 4.52
CA VAL A 36 -0.11 43.88 4.81
C VAL A 36 0.06 42.92 5.99
N SER A 37 1.19 42.19 6.04
CA SER A 37 1.52 41.28 7.13
C SER A 37 1.49 41.97 8.50
N LYS A 38 2.14 43.13 8.63
CA LYS A 38 2.13 43.92 9.87
C LYS A 38 0.73 44.38 10.28
N LYS A 39 -0.12 44.74 9.32
CA LYS A 39 -1.49 45.22 9.58
C LYS A 39 -2.45 44.11 9.98
N THR A 40 -2.34 42.93 9.36
CA THR A 40 -3.30 41.84 9.57
C THR A 40 -2.83 40.78 10.57
N GLY A 41 -1.56 40.83 11.00
CA GLY A 41 -0.97 39.81 11.87
C GLY A 41 -0.71 38.47 11.16
N ILE A 42 -0.91 38.39 9.84
CA ILE A 42 -0.67 37.19 9.05
C ILE A 42 0.81 37.19 8.62
N PRO A 43 1.59 36.13 8.89
CA PRO A 43 2.99 36.02 8.52
C PRO A 43 3.22 36.25 7.03
N TYR A 44 4.28 37.01 6.73
CA TYR A 44 4.71 37.34 5.38
C TYR A 44 4.81 36.12 4.45
N SER A 45 5.42 35.04 4.94
CA SER A 45 5.59 33.79 4.18
C SER A 45 4.24 33.17 3.75
N THR A 46 3.24 33.25 4.64
CA THR A 46 1.89 32.77 4.36
C THR A 46 1.24 33.64 3.28
N LEU A 47 1.26 34.96 3.44
CA LEU A 47 0.71 35.89 2.45
C LEU A 47 1.35 35.73 1.08
N LYS A 48 2.69 35.62 1.02
CA LYS A 48 3.43 35.40 -0.23
C LYS A 48 3.02 34.10 -0.92
N LYS A 49 2.87 33.01 -0.15
CA LYS A 49 2.39 31.72 -0.67
C LYS A 49 0.96 31.82 -1.20
N ARG A 50 0.04 32.45 -0.45
CA ARG A 50 -1.36 32.60 -0.87
C ARG A 50 -1.49 33.52 -2.09
N PHE A 51 -0.73 34.61 -2.14
CA PHE A 51 -0.69 35.51 -3.28
C PHE A 51 -0.24 34.82 -4.56
N ARG A 52 0.81 33.98 -4.50
CA ARG A 52 1.25 33.19 -5.67
C ARG A 52 0.16 32.26 -6.20
N ILE A 53 -0.55 31.57 -5.31
CA ILE A 53 -1.66 30.69 -5.66
C ILE A 53 -2.83 31.49 -6.25
N ALA A 54 -3.15 32.64 -5.67
CA ALA A 54 -4.22 33.49 -6.18
C ALA A 54 -3.88 34.06 -7.57
N LYS A 55 -2.60 34.41 -7.79
CA LYS A 55 -2.10 34.88 -9.09
C LYS A 55 -2.13 33.79 -10.16
N SER A 56 -1.82 32.53 -9.82
CA SER A 56 -1.87 31.42 -10.80
C SER A 56 -3.30 31.04 -11.18
N ASN A 57 -4.25 31.16 -10.26
CA ASN A 57 -5.61 30.65 -10.45
C ASN A 57 -6.58 31.71 -11.02
N ASN A 58 -6.11 32.93 -11.33
CA ASN A 58 -6.89 34.05 -11.90
C ASN A 58 -8.22 34.40 -11.18
N ALA A 59 -8.43 33.93 -9.95
CA ALA A 59 -9.72 34.04 -9.26
C ALA A 59 -9.58 34.17 -7.73
N SER A 60 -10.60 34.81 -7.15
CA SER A 60 -10.78 35.11 -5.73
C SER A 60 -10.29 33.97 -4.82
N TYR A 61 -9.34 34.29 -3.93
CA TYR A 61 -8.75 33.34 -3.01
C TYR A 61 -9.80 32.88 -1.97
N LYS A 62 -10.41 31.70 -2.15
CA LYS A 62 -11.44 31.16 -1.22
C LYS A 62 -10.90 30.14 -0.21
N CYS A 63 -9.58 29.97 -0.11
CA CYS A 63 -9.01 28.88 0.69
C CYS A 63 -8.91 29.26 2.18
N PRO A 64 -9.69 28.64 3.08
CA PRO A 64 -9.59 28.93 4.51
C PRO A 64 -8.23 28.50 5.06
N PRO A 65 -7.79 29.10 6.17
CA PRO A 65 -6.57 28.69 6.84
C PRO A 65 -6.78 27.30 7.47
N LYS A 66 -6.15 26.29 6.90
CA LYS A 66 -6.21 24.91 7.39
C LYS A 66 -4.96 24.57 8.20
N LEU A 67 -5.18 23.87 9.32
CA LEU A 67 -4.12 23.25 10.12
C LEU A 67 -4.11 21.75 9.86
N GLY A 68 -2.93 21.14 10.00
CA GLY A 68 -2.76 19.69 9.81
C GLY A 68 -2.35 19.31 8.40
N LYS A 69 -2.32 18.00 8.16
CA LYS A 69 -1.95 17.42 6.86
C LYS A 69 -3.03 17.75 5.82
N LEU A 70 -2.61 18.00 4.58
CA LEU A 70 -3.54 18.06 3.47
C LEU A 70 -4.15 16.66 3.29
N HIS A 71 -5.47 16.60 3.15
CA HIS A 71 -6.14 15.35 2.82
C HIS A 71 -5.67 14.87 1.45
N ILE A 72 -5.31 13.59 1.36
CA ILE A 72 -4.76 12.98 0.15
C ILE A 72 -5.83 12.89 -0.94
N PHE A 73 -7.09 12.69 -0.52
CA PHE A 73 -8.26 12.62 -1.39
C PHE A 73 -9.31 13.60 -0.88
N ILE A 74 -9.88 14.40 -1.78
CA ILE A 74 -10.95 15.35 -1.49
C ILE A 74 -11.95 15.28 -2.65
N GLY A 75 -13.24 15.14 -2.34
CA GLY A 75 -14.33 15.23 -3.32
C GLY A 75 -14.55 13.93 -4.10
N GLU A 76 -14.63 14.03 -5.43
CA GLU A 76 -14.94 12.91 -6.34
C GLU A 76 -14.08 11.66 -6.16
N PRO A 77 -12.74 11.71 -6.04
CA PRO A 77 -11.95 10.50 -5.86
C PRO A 77 -12.24 9.79 -4.54
N GLU A 78 -12.65 10.51 -3.48
CA GLU A 78 -13.08 9.87 -2.22
C GLU A 78 -14.44 9.17 -2.39
N ALA A 79 -15.36 9.77 -3.16
CA ALA A 79 -16.65 9.17 -3.50
C ALA A 79 -16.48 7.92 -4.40
N ILE A 80 -15.64 8.00 -5.43
CA ILE A 80 -15.34 6.86 -6.31
C ILE A 80 -14.75 5.70 -5.51
N MET A 81 -13.84 5.97 -4.57
CA MET A 81 -13.29 4.93 -3.69
C MET A 81 -14.33 4.38 -2.73
N ALA A 82 -15.21 5.23 -2.16
CA ALA A 82 -16.29 4.80 -1.29
C ALA A 82 -17.28 3.87 -2.03
N ASP A 83 -17.67 4.24 -3.25
CA ASP A 83 -18.57 3.44 -4.09
C ASP A 83 -17.93 2.11 -4.51
N HIS A 84 -16.64 2.14 -4.87
CA HIS A 84 -15.88 0.94 -5.22
C HIS A 84 -15.62 0.00 -4.02
N GLN A 85 -15.71 0.51 -2.79
CA GLN A 85 -15.51 -0.26 -1.55
C GLN A 85 -16.65 -1.26 -1.29
N PHE A 86 -17.85 -1.05 -1.85
CA PHE A 86 -19.00 -1.95 -1.67
C PHE A 86 -18.97 -3.21 -2.55
N GLY A 87 -18.06 -3.29 -3.54
CA GLY A 87 -17.98 -4.43 -4.47
C GLY A 87 -16.69 -5.27 -4.40
N VAL A 88 -15.67 -4.82 -3.66
CA VAL A 88 -14.33 -5.43 -3.75
C VAL A 88 -13.81 -5.77 -2.36
N ALA A 89 -14.38 -6.83 -1.77
CA ALA A 89 -13.99 -7.30 -0.46
C ALA A 89 -12.53 -7.79 -0.34
N ASN A 90 -11.72 -7.90 -1.42
CA ASN A 90 -10.39 -8.54 -1.30
C ASN A 90 -9.26 -8.10 -2.26
N ARG A 91 -9.40 -7.10 -3.15
CA ARG A 91 -8.29 -6.71 -4.06
C ARG A 91 -7.35 -5.61 -3.56
N LEU A 92 -7.59 -5.02 -2.38
CA LEU A 92 -6.68 -3.99 -1.83
C LEU A 92 -5.27 -4.52 -1.47
N ASN A 93 -5.10 -5.85 -1.40
CA ASN A 93 -3.79 -6.46 -1.14
C ASN A 93 -2.91 -6.58 -2.40
N GLU A 94 -3.50 -6.59 -3.60
CA GLU A 94 -2.73 -6.73 -4.85
C GLU A 94 -2.06 -5.40 -5.25
N ALA A 95 -2.72 -4.26 -4.98
CA ALA A 95 -2.23 -2.94 -5.36
C ALA A 95 -1.44 -2.21 -4.25
N LYS A 96 -1.34 -2.75 -3.02
CA LYS A 96 -0.70 -2.11 -1.84
C LYS A 96 -1.13 -0.66 -1.58
N SER A 97 -2.27 -0.21 -2.11
CA SER A 97 -2.54 1.22 -2.28
C SER A 97 -3.24 1.89 -1.09
N ALA A 98 -3.87 1.12 -0.20
CA ALA A 98 -4.44 1.67 1.04
C ALA A 98 -4.42 0.62 2.17
N GLY A 99 -3.67 0.92 3.25
CA GLY A 99 -3.54 0.03 4.41
C GLY A 99 -4.75 0.08 5.36
N ARG A 100 -4.69 -0.74 6.41
CA ARG A 100 -5.74 -0.83 7.47
C ARG A 100 -6.07 0.53 8.10
N ASP A 101 -5.08 1.42 8.19
CA ASP A 101 -5.22 2.78 8.74
C ASP A 101 -6.11 3.69 7.88
N PHE A 102 -6.11 3.49 6.56
CA PHE A 102 -7.02 4.19 5.67
C PHE A 102 -8.46 3.77 5.95
N LEU A 103 -8.69 2.46 6.07
CA LEU A 103 -10.01 1.89 6.30
C LEU A 103 -10.59 2.34 7.65
N THR A 104 -9.79 2.30 8.72
CA THR A 104 -10.22 2.81 10.03
C THR A 104 -10.48 4.31 10.01
N GLY A 105 -9.63 5.10 9.35
CA GLY A 105 -9.86 6.53 9.19
C GLY A 105 -11.12 6.86 8.39
N PHE A 106 -11.43 6.06 7.36
CA PHE A 106 -12.62 6.22 6.52
C PHE A 106 -13.91 5.98 7.33
N PHE A 107 -14.01 4.88 8.07
CA PHE A 107 -15.19 4.58 8.90
C PHE A 107 -15.39 5.59 10.04
N GLN A 108 -14.32 6.19 10.58
CA GLN A 108 -14.45 7.27 11.55
C GLN A 108 -15.08 8.54 10.97
N ARG A 109 -14.90 8.80 9.66
CA ARG A 109 -15.46 9.97 8.98
C ARG A 109 -16.90 9.74 8.50
N HIS A 110 -17.26 8.49 8.24
CA HIS A 110 -18.57 8.09 7.76
C HIS A 110 -19.20 7.06 8.70
N PRO A 111 -19.66 7.48 9.90
CA PRO A 111 -20.26 6.56 10.87
C PRO A 111 -21.56 5.92 10.37
N ASP A 112 -22.23 6.57 9.43
CA ASP A 112 -23.47 6.07 8.81
C ASP A 112 -23.21 4.93 7.81
N LEU A 113 -21.96 4.77 7.35
CA LEU A 113 -21.55 3.65 6.51
C LEU A 113 -21.18 2.47 7.40
N CYS A 114 -22.06 1.48 7.45
CA CYS A 114 -21.72 0.17 7.98
C CYS A 114 -21.32 -0.77 6.82
N ILE A 115 -20.31 -1.61 7.05
CA ILE A 115 -20.08 -2.77 6.19
C ILE A 115 -21.28 -3.68 6.38
N ARG A 116 -22.27 -3.59 5.50
CA ARG A 116 -23.36 -4.57 5.49
C ARG A 116 -22.77 -5.91 5.05
N LYS A 117 -23.21 -6.99 5.70
CA LYS A 117 -23.07 -8.30 5.09
C LYS A 117 -23.83 -8.23 3.77
N PRO A 118 -23.21 -8.60 2.62
CA PRO A 118 -23.94 -8.61 1.37
C PRO A 118 -25.16 -9.50 1.53
N GLU A 119 -26.30 -9.08 0.99
CA GLU A 119 -27.46 -9.95 0.90
C GLU A 119 -27.05 -11.17 0.08
N VAL A 120 -27.43 -12.36 0.57
CA VAL A 120 -27.06 -13.62 -0.07
C VAL A 120 -27.83 -13.71 -1.39
N THR A 121 -27.21 -13.25 -2.47
CA THR A 121 -27.74 -13.44 -3.82
C THR A 121 -27.56 -14.90 -4.24
N LEU A 122 -28.47 -15.42 -5.06
CA LEU A 122 -28.44 -16.82 -5.51
C LEU A 122 -27.12 -17.15 -6.24
N GLU A 123 -26.56 -16.20 -6.99
CA GLU A 123 -25.26 -16.32 -7.66
C GLU A 123 -24.10 -16.52 -6.67
N CYS A 124 -24.19 -15.91 -5.48
CA CYS A 124 -23.20 -16.08 -4.41
C CYS A 124 -23.23 -17.50 -3.85
N LEU A 125 -24.42 -18.10 -3.71
CA LEU A 125 -24.58 -19.48 -3.26
C LEU A 125 -23.98 -20.47 -4.25
N ASP A 126 -24.12 -20.26 -5.55
CA ASP A 126 -23.55 -21.14 -6.56
C ASP A 126 -22.02 -21.03 -6.63
N SER A 127 -21.47 -19.84 -6.39
CA SER A 127 -20.02 -19.64 -6.21
C SER A 127 -19.49 -20.35 -4.95
N ILE A 128 -20.24 -20.30 -3.85
CA ILE A 128 -19.85 -20.98 -2.60
C ILE A 128 -19.94 -22.50 -2.76
N LYS A 129 -21.03 -23.00 -3.36
CA LYS A 129 -21.22 -24.44 -3.63
C LYS A 129 -20.14 -24.99 -4.55
N SER A 130 -19.81 -24.29 -5.63
CA SER A 130 -18.75 -24.72 -6.56
C SER A 130 -17.39 -24.80 -5.89
N LYS A 131 -17.00 -23.78 -5.11
CA LYS A 131 -15.75 -23.81 -4.31
C LYS A 131 -15.71 -24.97 -3.31
N TRP A 132 -16.85 -25.24 -2.66
CA TRP A 132 -16.95 -26.35 -1.71
C TRP A 132 -16.82 -27.72 -2.41
N ILE A 133 -17.48 -27.87 -3.56
CA ILE A 133 -17.37 -29.07 -4.41
C ILE A 133 -15.92 -29.29 -4.88
N ASP A 134 -15.22 -28.23 -5.29
CA ASP A 134 -13.84 -28.36 -5.75
C ASP A 134 -12.86 -28.68 -4.61
N SER A 135 -13.10 -28.15 -3.41
CA SER A 135 -12.38 -28.57 -2.20
C SER A 135 -12.57 -30.07 -1.92
N LEU A 136 -13.80 -30.57 -2.02
CA LEU A 136 -14.08 -31.99 -1.83
C LEU A 136 -13.44 -32.88 -2.90
N LYS A 137 -13.40 -32.44 -4.16
CA LYS A 137 -12.69 -33.15 -5.23
C LYS A 137 -11.18 -33.18 -4.97
N HIS A 138 -10.61 -32.09 -4.49
CA HIS A 138 -9.21 -32.02 -4.09
C HIS A 138 -8.94 -33.05 -3.00
N ASP A 139 -9.69 -33.06 -1.90
CA ASP A 139 -9.49 -33.99 -0.78
C ASP A 139 -9.60 -35.47 -1.21
N LYS A 140 -10.54 -35.80 -2.09
CA LYS A 140 -10.66 -37.16 -2.68
C LYS A 140 -9.41 -37.56 -3.48
N ARG A 141 -8.87 -36.66 -4.31
CA ARG A 141 -7.63 -36.92 -5.06
C ARG A 141 -6.43 -37.15 -4.14
N PHE A 142 -6.34 -36.41 -3.04
CA PHE A 142 -5.27 -36.62 -2.04
C PHE A 142 -5.41 -37.95 -1.31
N ALA A 143 -6.63 -38.36 -0.96
CA ALA A 143 -6.89 -39.67 -0.35
C ALA A 143 -6.47 -40.82 -1.28
N GLU A 144 -6.86 -40.77 -2.55
CA GLU A 144 -6.49 -41.80 -3.54
C GLU A 144 -4.97 -41.87 -3.76
N LYS A 145 -4.29 -40.72 -3.81
CA LYS A 145 -2.83 -40.64 -3.94
C LYS A 145 -2.12 -41.24 -2.72
N ARG A 146 -2.66 -41.04 -1.51
CA ARG A 146 -2.14 -41.66 -0.28
C ARG A 146 -2.29 -43.18 -0.31
N GLU A 147 -3.41 -43.72 -0.78
CA GLU A 147 -3.60 -45.17 -0.90
C GLU A 147 -2.66 -45.82 -1.90
N LYS A 148 -2.45 -45.19 -3.08
CA LYS A 148 -1.49 -45.68 -4.08
C LYS A 148 -0.08 -45.77 -3.51
N ARG A 149 0.35 -44.75 -2.76
CA ARG A 149 1.65 -44.75 -2.05
C ARG A 149 1.76 -45.88 -1.03
N LYS A 150 0.71 -46.15 -0.24
CA LYS A 150 0.70 -47.27 0.72
C LYS A 150 0.83 -48.64 0.02
N LYS A 151 0.21 -48.80 -1.16
CA LYS A 151 0.30 -50.05 -1.94
C LYS A 151 1.70 -50.25 -2.52
N THR A 152 2.36 -49.19 -3.00
CA THR A 152 3.72 -49.26 -3.53
C THR A 152 4.74 -49.55 -2.43
N THR A 153 4.64 -48.90 -1.26
CA THR A 153 5.55 -49.17 -0.14
C THR A 153 5.43 -50.61 0.36
N ASN A 154 4.23 -51.15 0.48
CA ASN A 154 4.02 -52.55 0.88
C ASN A 154 4.60 -53.54 -0.16
N LYS A 155 4.47 -53.22 -1.46
CA LYS A 155 5.09 -54.02 -2.53
C LYS A 155 6.62 -53.97 -2.47
N GLU A 156 7.21 -52.80 -2.25
CA GLU A 156 8.65 -52.61 -2.11
C GLU A 156 9.21 -53.30 -0.85
N GLU A 157 8.52 -53.20 0.28
CA GLU A 157 8.86 -53.92 1.52
C GLU A 157 8.82 -55.43 1.32
N LYS A 158 7.82 -55.95 0.59
CA LYS A 158 7.75 -57.37 0.24
C LYS A 158 8.93 -57.81 -0.62
N VAL A 159 9.33 -57.00 -1.61
CA VAL A 159 10.52 -57.27 -2.45
C VAL A 159 11.80 -57.23 -1.62
N LYS A 160 11.97 -56.24 -0.74
CA LYS A 160 13.12 -56.17 0.18
C LYS A 160 13.20 -57.39 1.08
N ARG A 161 12.07 -57.87 1.62
CA ARG A 161 12.03 -59.08 2.47
C ARG A 161 12.42 -60.34 1.69
N ILE A 162 12.00 -60.47 0.42
CA ILE A 162 12.39 -61.60 -0.44
C ILE A 162 13.90 -61.53 -0.76
N LYS A 163 14.42 -60.36 -1.13
CA LYS A 163 15.86 -60.18 -1.40
C LYS A 163 16.72 -60.47 -0.18
N LYS A 164 16.29 -60.03 1.02
CA LYS A 164 17.00 -60.33 2.27
C LYS A 164 17.08 -61.84 2.51
N LYS A 165 15.97 -62.57 2.35
CA LYS A 165 15.96 -64.04 2.47
C LYS A 165 16.84 -64.76 1.46
N LEU A 166 17.04 -64.20 0.27
CA LEU A 166 17.90 -64.79 -0.77
C LEU A 166 19.39 -64.50 -0.54
N PHE A 167 19.72 -63.50 0.28
CA PHE A 167 21.09 -63.04 0.50
C PHE A 167 21.66 -63.45 1.88
N GLU A 168 20.84 -64.06 2.73
CA GLU A 168 21.26 -64.62 4.04
C GLU A 168 21.92 -66.00 3.92
N ASP A 169 21.98 -66.59 2.70
CA ASP A 169 22.59 -67.91 2.46
C ASP A 169 24.03 -67.83 1.87
N GLU A 170 24.61 -66.64 1.66
CA GLU A 170 25.89 -66.47 0.92
C GLU A 170 27.01 -65.67 1.64
N THR A 171 26.98 -65.50 2.96
CA THR A 171 28.12 -64.86 3.67
C THR A 171 28.56 -65.60 4.92
N ASP A 172 29.33 -66.66 4.71
CA ASP A 172 30.35 -67.15 5.65
C ASP A 172 31.71 -67.17 4.92
N THR A 173 32.30 -65.98 4.67
CA THR A 173 33.73 -65.86 4.38
C THR A 173 34.28 -64.45 4.62
N SER A 174 35.15 -64.38 5.63
CA SER A 174 36.38 -63.58 5.79
C SER A 174 36.38 -62.06 5.62
N GLU A 175 36.91 -61.40 6.67
CA GLU A 175 37.92 -60.32 6.67
C GLU A 175 37.54 -59.07 5.83
N GLY A 176 37.20 -57.94 6.44
CA GLY A 176 38.08 -57.14 7.28
C GLY A 176 38.67 -56.02 6.43
N GLU A 177 38.16 -54.80 6.54
CA GLU A 177 38.87 -53.57 6.19
C GLU A 177 38.09 -52.35 6.69
N ASP A 178 38.70 -51.65 7.65
CA ASP A 178 38.24 -50.39 8.21
C ASP A 178 38.42 -49.27 7.17
N VAL A 179 37.32 -48.79 6.58
CA VAL A 179 37.36 -47.60 5.72
C VAL A 179 36.91 -46.38 6.53
N GLU A 180 37.88 -45.51 6.76
CA GLU A 180 37.83 -44.28 7.54
C GLU A 180 36.68 -43.35 7.13
N ASN A 181 36.05 -42.79 8.17
CA ASN A 181 35.11 -41.68 8.07
C ASN A 181 35.84 -40.39 7.67
N LEU A 182 35.88 -40.06 6.37
CA LEU A 182 36.15 -38.69 5.94
C LEU A 182 34.91 -37.83 6.19
N ARG A 183 34.91 -37.07 7.28
CA ARG A 183 34.05 -35.91 7.48
C ARG A 183 34.63 -34.75 6.69
N ASP A 184 33.93 -34.36 5.64
CA ASP A 184 34.26 -33.15 4.87
C ASP A 184 33.50 -31.97 5.50
N ASP A 185 34.20 -31.26 6.39
CA ASP A 185 33.77 -30.00 7.01
C ASP A 185 33.99 -28.86 5.99
N GLY A 186 33.06 -28.73 5.04
CA GLY A 186 33.06 -27.66 4.05
C GLY A 186 32.18 -26.47 4.47
N SER A 187 32.80 -25.47 5.11
CA SER A 187 32.37 -24.06 5.13
C SER A 187 31.96 -23.59 3.72
N GLU A 188 31.04 -22.65 3.53
CA GLU A 188 31.34 -21.21 3.64
C GLU A 188 30.04 -20.39 3.47
N TYR A 189 29.91 -19.38 4.31
CA TYR A 189 28.81 -18.43 4.40
C TYR A 189 29.19 -17.20 3.60
N SER A 190 28.48 -16.89 2.50
CA SER A 190 28.64 -15.63 1.75
C SER A 190 27.43 -14.71 1.96
N GLU A 191 27.65 -13.69 2.78
CA GLU A 191 26.85 -12.46 2.83
C GLU A 191 27.32 -11.52 1.73
N GLU A 192 26.49 -11.26 0.72
CA GLU A 192 26.75 -10.16 -0.23
C GLU A 192 25.49 -9.29 -0.41
N GLU A 193 25.46 -8.26 0.43
CA GLU A 193 25.11 -6.88 0.16
C GLU A 193 24.03 -6.52 -0.89
N THR A 194 22.96 -5.97 -0.34
CA THR A 194 22.03 -5.02 -0.95
C THR A 194 22.71 -3.78 -1.53
N LEU A 195 22.48 -3.48 -2.81
CA LEU A 195 22.69 -2.15 -3.40
C LEU A 195 21.43 -1.68 -4.14
N CYS A 196 20.70 -0.76 -3.50
CA CYS A 196 19.64 0.04 -4.12
C CYS A 196 20.24 1.15 -4.98
N ALA A 197 20.14 1.03 -6.31
CA ALA A 197 20.44 2.13 -7.23
C ALA A 197 19.18 2.96 -7.50
N VAL A 198 19.08 4.14 -6.86
CA VAL A 198 18.16 5.21 -7.26
C VAL A 198 18.90 6.15 -8.21
N GLY A 199 18.74 5.92 -9.51
CA GLY A 199 19.23 6.80 -10.58
C GLY A 199 18.13 7.76 -11.03
N ARG A 200 18.32 9.05 -10.76
CA ARG A 200 17.46 10.17 -11.18
C ARG A 200 17.52 10.39 -12.69
N GLU A 201 16.39 10.29 -13.36
CA GLU A 201 16.21 10.86 -14.70
C GLU A 201 16.15 12.39 -14.63
N LYS A 202 17.07 13.05 -15.35
CA LYS A 202 16.97 14.46 -15.70
C LYS A 202 16.28 14.55 -17.06
N VAL A 203 15.05 15.06 -17.09
CA VAL A 203 14.29 15.28 -18.34
C VAL A 203 13.98 16.77 -18.49
N THR A 204 14.61 17.31 -19.54
CA THR A 204 14.20 18.38 -20.46
C THR A 204 13.95 19.81 -19.97
N LYS A 205 14.97 20.63 -20.26
CA LYS A 205 14.96 21.87 -21.06
C LYS A 205 13.66 22.07 -21.91
N CYS A 206 12.95 23.17 -21.67
CA CYS A 206 12.09 23.80 -22.67
C CYS A 206 12.43 25.30 -22.72
N GLY A 207 12.97 25.74 -23.86
CA GLY A 207 12.85 27.13 -24.32
C GLY A 207 11.39 27.41 -24.73
N ASN A 208 10.98 28.58 -25.20
CA ASN A 208 11.70 29.71 -25.77
C ASN A 208 11.00 31.00 -25.34
N ALA A 209 11.79 32.06 -25.20
CA ALA A 209 11.29 33.42 -25.20
C ALA A 209 11.01 33.82 -26.65
N GLU A 210 9.76 34.16 -26.95
CA GLU A 210 9.43 34.93 -28.15
C GLU A 210 9.01 36.33 -27.69
N VAL A 211 9.96 37.25 -27.88
CA VAL A 211 9.76 38.68 -27.74
C VAL A 211 9.20 39.15 -29.08
N THR A 212 7.91 39.51 -29.11
CA THR A 212 7.35 40.26 -30.23
C THR A 212 7.27 41.73 -29.84
N VAL A 213 8.17 42.49 -30.46
CA VAL A 213 8.14 43.95 -30.57
C VAL A 213 7.16 44.32 -31.69
N MET A 214 6.64 45.56 -31.65
CA MET A 214 5.90 46.32 -32.68
C MET A 214 4.36 46.16 -32.58
N GLY A 215 3.56 47.22 -32.54
CA GLY A 215 3.87 48.63 -32.69
C GLY A 215 2.62 49.52 -32.66
N SER A 216 2.91 50.82 -32.87
CA SER A 216 2.03 51.96 -33.14
C SER A 216 1.22 52.54 -31.98
#